data_AF-A0A520C2K3-F1
#
_entry.id   AF-A0A520C2K3-F1
#
_cell.length_a   1.000
_cell.length_b   1.000
_cell.length_c   1.000
_cell.angle_alpha   90.00
_cell.angle_beta   90.00
_cell.angle_gamma   90.00
#
_symmetry.space_group_name_H-M   'P 1'
#
loop_
_entity.id
_entity.type
_entity.pdbx_description
1 polymer ?
#
loop_
_entity_poly.entity_id
_entity_poly.type
_entity_poly.pdbx_seq_one_letter_code
_entity_poly.pdbx_strand_id
1 'polypeptide(L)' 'RELDRIEIGNGPYAGTRGPITEKIQSAFFDIVNGRNPKYAEWLTSV' A
#
# COMPACT_ATOMS: atom_id res chain seq x y z
N ARG A 1 -6.38 10.21 7.90
CA ARG A 1 -6.49 8.82 8.40
C ARG A 1 -6.70 8.93 9.91
N GLU A 2 -7.88 8.59 10.39
CA GLU A 2 -8.27 8.73 11.80
C GLU A 2 -9.05 7.49 12.24
N LEU A 3 -9.08 7.24 13.54
CA LEU A 3 -9.96 6.27 14.18
C LEU A 3 -10.58 6.94 15.41
N ASP A 4 -11.90 6.89 15.53
CA ASP A 4 -12.63 7.46 16.66
C ASP A 4 -12.28 8.95 16.92
N ARG A 5 -12.13 9.73 15.84
CA ARG A 5 -11.74 11.16 15.86
C ARG A 5 -10.34 11.42 16.42
N ILE A 6 -9.54 10.37 16.56
CA ILE A 6 -8.12 10.46 16.90
C ILE A 6 -7.33 10.27 15.63
N GLU A 7 -6.49 11.25 15.34
CA GLU A 7 -5.62 11.23 14.18
C GLU A 7 -4.60 10.09 14.29
N ILE A 8 -4.50 9.27 13.25
CA ILE A 8 -3.54 8.15 13.22
C ILE A 8 -2.21 8.64 12.67
N GLY A 9 -1.13 8.25 13.34
CA GLY A 9 0.24 8.58 12.94
C GLY A 9 0.88 9.57 13.89
N ASN A 10 2.08 10.01 13.54
CA ASN A 10 2.93 10.82 14.40
C ASN A 10 3.95 11.60 13.56
N GLY A 11 4.37 12.74 14.10
CA GLY A 11 5.29 13.66 13.43
C GLY A 11 4.75 14.09 12.05
N PRO A 12 5.59 14.12 11.00
CA PRO A 12 5.17 14.60 9.67
C PRO A 12 4.14 13.71 8.97
N TYR A 13 3.85 12.52 9.51
CA TYR A 13 2.89 11.57 8.94
C TYR A 13 1.57 11.50 9.72
N ALA A 14 1.38 12.35 10.72
CA ALA A 14 0.11 12.44 11.43
C ALA A 14 -1.02 12.75 10.42
N GLY A 15 -2.08 11.95 10.45
CA GLY A 15 -3.29 12.16 9.65
C GLY A 15 -3.16 11.80 8.18
N THR A 16 -1.96 11.45 7.72
CA THR A 16 -1.68 11.16 6.32
C THR A 16 -1.37 9.67 6.09
N ARG A 17 -0.96 9.33 4.85
CA ARG A 17 -0.46 7.99 4.55
C ARG A 17 0.98 7.90 5.02
N GLY A 18 1.26 7.00 5.97
CA GLY A 18 2.61 6.70 6.41
C GLY A 18 3.42 5.90 5.38
N PRO A 19 4.76 5.90 5.50
CA PRO A 19 5.67 5.33 4.50
C PRO A 19 5.54 3.81 4.32
N ILE A 20 5.19 3.07 5.39
CA ILE A 20 4.99 1.62 5.30
C ILE A 20 3.73 1.28 4.50
N THR A 21 2.63 2.01 4.74
CA THR A 21 1.40 1.78 3.97
C THR A 21 1.60 2.12 2.50
N GLU A 22 2.34 3.19 2.19
CA GLU A 22 2.70 3.52 0.82
C GLU A 22 3.50 2.41 0.16
N LYS A 23 4.56 1.91 0.81
CA LYS A 23 5.39 0.83 0.27
C LYS A 23 4.58 -0.43 -0.04
N ILE A 24 3.68 -0.82 0.88
CA ILE A 24 2.82 -1.99 0.68
C ILE A 24 1.80 -1.74 -0.43
N GLN A 25 1.16 -0.56 -0.47
CA GLN A 25 0.20 -0.22 -1.53
C GLN A 25 0.87 -0.22 -2.92
N SER A 26 2.03 0.40 -3.06
CA SER A 26 2.76 0.43 -4.32
C SER A 26 3.12 -0.99 -4.77
N ALA A 27 3.69 -1.80 -3.87
CA ALA A 27 4.01 -3.20 -4.19
C ALA A 27 2.77 -4.02 -4.58
N PHE A 28 1.65 -3.85 -3.86
CA PHE A 28 0.40 -4.50 -4.21
C PHE A 28 -0.05 -4.14 -5.63
N PHE A 29 -0.07 -2.85 -5.98
CA PHE A 29 -0.49 -2.42 -7.31
C PHE A 29 0.48 -2.85 -8.41
N ASP A 30 1.78 -2.91 -8.15
CA ASP A 30 2.74 -3.44 -9.11
C ASP A 30 2.51 -4.93 -9.36
N ILE A 31 2.17 -5.71 -8.32
CA ILE A 31 1.89 -7.14 -8.43
C ILE A 31 0.61 -7.39 -9.23
N VAL A 32 -0.51 -6.76 -8.84
CA VAL A 32 -1.81 -7.05 -9.49
C VAL A 32 -1.89 -6.55 -10.94
N ASN A 33 -1.06 -5.56 -11.31
CA ASN A 33 -0.92 -5.11 -12.70
C ASN A 33 0.15 -5.89 -13.48
N GLY A 34 0.74 -6.96 -12.92
CA GLY A 34 1.74 -7.78 -13.60
C GLY A 34 3.09 -7.10 -13.82
N ARG A 35 3.38 -6.01 -13.11
CA ARG A 35 4.65 -5.26 -13.20
C ARG A 35 5.75 -5.85 -12.30
N ASN A 36 5.43 -6.89 -11.54
CA ASN A 36 6.35 -7.56 -10.65
C ASN A 36 6.54 -9.04 -11.06
N PRO A 37 7.64 -9.39 -11.76
CA PRO A 37 7.89 -10.75 -12.25
C PRO A 37 7.97 -11.82 -11.15
N LYS A 38 8.32 -11.42 -9.92
CA LYS A 38 8.45 -12.35 -8.77
C LYS A 38 7.13 -13.02 -8.40
N TYR A 39 6.01 -12.37 -8.68
CA TYR A 39 4.66 -12.82 -8.30
C TYR A 39 3.77 -13.04 -9.52
N ALA A 40 4.37 -13.23 -10.69
CA ALA A 40 3.64 -13.42 -11.95
C ALA A 40 2.71 -14.65 -11.90
N GLU A 41 3.07 -15.66 -11.12
CA GLU A 41 2.31 -16.89 -10.90
C GLU A 41 0.98 -16.68 -10.15
N TRP A 42 0.76 -15.50 -9.56
CA TRP A 42 -0.54 -15.16 -8.94
C TRP A 42 -1.57 -14.67 -9.95
N LEU A 43 -1.15 -14.30 -11.17
CA LEU A 43 -2.03 -13.77 -12.20
C LEU A 43 -2.41 -14.87 -13.19
N THR A 44 -3.69 -14.90 -13.55
CA THR A 44 -4.20 -15.74 -14.64
C THR A 44 -4.49 -14.86 -15.85
N SER A 45 -3.88 -15.16 -16.99
CA SER A 45 -4.25 -14.53 -18.26
C SER A 45 -5.61 -15.03 -18.71
N VAL A 46 -6.52 -14.10 -19.03
CA VAL A 46 -7.87 -14.37 -19.54
C VAL A 46 -8.02 -13.88 -20.97
#